data_AF-A0A5S4V2E1-F1
#
_entry.id   AF-A0A5S4V2E1-F1
#
_cell.length_a   1.000
_cell.length_b   1.000
_cell.length_c   1.000
_cell.angle_alpha   90.00
_cell.angle_beta   90.00
_cell.angle_gamma   90.00
#
_symmetry.space_group_name_H-M   'P 1'
#
loop_
_entity.id
_entity.type
_entity.pdbx_description
1 polymer ?
#
loop_
_entity_poly.entity_id
_entity_poly.type
_entity_poly.pdbx_seq_one_letter_code
_entity_poly.pdbx_strand_id
1 'polypeptide(L)'
;MKQHVQRAITGLCAVGVTLGLGIAAAPANAADEEYQVLVVGETLGFRHSHIDDTTNAIIALGEEHGFGVDVWDPPQGSSPGQPALTLPSSPFTTAADLSKYATIIFASPVDATNNLDPNRPRLLNDTELAAFQGYIRGGGGYVGLHAATDSMHTVPWYSELTGGSARFRNHPAQQTATMRVESPGHPSTTMLPAAWQRFDEWYNFTANPRESVHVLITLDESTYNPGSGAMGADHPLAWCQNFEGGRSWYEGAGHTDASWSDPLFLEHVLGGIEWTAGKVTGGGDCVTFNEVDGIVTDLAGDSKKNEQLAGDVTAYLDTAEAAADAGDHSGALLVLQQAWAKAHGIQDDVLVAKIADLIEWQEALAAA
;
A
#
# COMPACT_ATOMS: atom_id res chain seq x y z
N MET A 1 -46.17 -28.69 -77.05
CA MET A 1 -47.53 -28.14 -76.86
C MET A 1 -47.44 -27.05 -75.80
N LYS A 2 -47.68 -25.80 -76.21
CA LYS A 2 -47.97 -24.58 -75.42
C LYS A 2 -46.98 -24.22 -74.28
N GLN A 3 -45.99 -23.36 -74.54
CA GLN A 3 -46.04 -21.90 -74.35
C GLN A 3 -46.52 -21.47 -72.95
N HIS A 4 -45.65 -20.84 -72.16
CA HIS A 4 -45.84 -19.43 -71.81
C HIS A 4 -44.49 -18.77 -71.49
N VAL A 5 -44.28 -17.65 -72.18
CA VAL A 5 -43.21 -16.67 -72.00
C VAL A 5 -43.67 -15.67 -70.96
N GLN A 6 -42.78 -15.25 -70.05
CA GLN A 6 -42.80 -13.90 -69.50
C GLN A 6 -41.37 -13.41 -69.26
N ARG A 7 -41.13 -12.18 -69.71
CA ARG A 7 -39.85 -11.46 -69.77
C ARG A 7 -39.64 -10.62 -68.50
N ALA A 8 -38.35 -10.50 -68.16
CA ALA A 8 -37.66 -9.34 -67.60
C ALA A 8 -38.04 -8.87 -66.18
N ILE A 9 -37.03 -8.68 -65.31
CA ILE A 9 -36.33 -7.40 -65.15
C ILE A 9 -35.04 -7.63 -64.36
N THR A 10 -33.99 -7.00 -64.86
CA THR A 10 -32.63 -6.89 -64.35
C THR A 10 -32.62 -6.20 -62.98
N GLY A 11 -32.07 -6.87 -61.96
CA GLY A 11 -31.79 -6.29 -60.65
C GLY A 11 -30.35 -6.63 -60.26
N LEU A 12 -29.44 -5.70 -60.50
CA LEU A 12 -28.05 -5.76 -60.09
C LEU A 12 -28.01 -5.49 -58.57
N CYS A 13 -27.82 -6.52 -57.75
CA CYS A 13 -27.45 -6.34 -56.35
C CYS A 13 -26.07 -6.96 -56.14
N ALA A 14 -25.09 -6.08 -55.94
CA ALA A 14 -23.74 -6.44 -55.56
C ALA A 14 -23.76 -7.24 -54.24
N VAL A 15 -23.19 -8.44 -54.28
CA VAL A 15 -22.89 -9.22 -53.07
C VAL A 15 -21.72 -8.53 -52.37
N GLY A 16 -22.03 -7.67 -51.41
CA GLY A 16 -21.07 -7.23 -50.41
C GLY A 16 -20.81 -8.39 -49.46
N VAL A 17 -19.66 -9.05 -49.61
CA VAL A 17 -19.14 -9.99 -48.63
C VAL A 17 -18.63 -9.16 -47.45
N THR A 18 -19.44 -8.98 -46.42
CA THR A 18 -18.94 -8.56 -45.10
C THR A 18 -18.35 -9.78 -44.41
N LEU A 19 -17.03 -9.91 -44.44
CA LEU A 19 -16.28 -10.74 -43.51
C LEU A 19 -16.52 -10.16 -42.10
N GLY A 20 -17.50 -10.70 -41.38
CA GLY A 20 -17.60 -10.51 -39.94
C GLY A 20 -16.47 -11.27 -39.27
N LEU A 21 -15.34 -10.58 -39.01
CA LEU A 21 -14.37 -11.02 -38.02
C LEU A 21 -15.05 -10.93 -36.65
N GLY A 22 -15.72 -12.02 -36.27
CA GLY A 22 -16.13 -12.23 -34.90
C GLY A 22 -14.87 -12.40 -34.06
N ILE A 23 -14.38 -11.31 -33.47
CA ILE A 23 -13.48 -11.38 -32.33
C ILE A 23 -14.38 -11.88 -31.19
N ALA A 24 -14.42 -13.19 -31.01
CA ALA A 24 -14.82 -13.74 -29.72
C ALA A 24 -13.74 -13.28 -28.74
N ALA A 25 -14.02 -12.21 -28.00
CA ALA A 25 -13.29 -11.92 -26.78
C ALA A 25 -13.50 -13.15 -25.89
N ALA A 26 -12.44 -13.96 -25.75
CA ALA A 26 -12.40 -14.93 -24.68
C ALA A 26 -12.57 -14.15 -23.38
N PRO A 27 -13.45 -14.56 -22.44
CA PRO A 27 -13.41 -13.98 -21.12
C PRO A 27 -12.02 -14.30 -20.57
N ALA A 28 -11.25 -13.27 -20.24
CA ALA A 28 -10.10 -13.43 -19.38
C ALA A 28 -10.62 -13.74 -17.98
N ASN A 29 -11.11 -14.97 -17.78
CA ASN A 29 -11.11 -15.56 -16.44
C ASN A 29 -9.67 -15.99 -16.20
N ALA A 30 -8.85 -15.06 -15.71
CA ALA A 30 -7.83 -15.48 -14.75
C ALA A 30 -8.62 -16.21 -13.66
N ALA A 31 -8.40 -17.52 -13.54
CA ALA A 31 -8.89 -18.20 -12.35
C ALA A 31 -8.21 -17.51 -11.17
N ASP A 32 -8.98 -16.91 -10.26
CA ASP A 32 -8.46 -16.37 -9.01
C ASP A 32 -7.62 -17.45 -8.34
N GLU A 33 -6.30 -17.32 -8.43
CA GLU A 33 -5.42 -18.11 -7.59
C GLU A 33 -5.59 -17.56 -6.18
N GLU A 34 -6.45 -18.26 -5.43
CA GLU A 34 -6.67 -18.08 -4.01
C GLU A 34 -5.31 -17.95 -3.31
N TYR A 35 -5.04 -16.77 -2.76
CA TYR A 35 -3.81 -16.49 -2.02
C TYR A 35 -4.09 -16.59 -0.52
N GLN A 36 -3.04 -16.61 0.29
CA GLN A 36 -3.17 -16.69 1.74
C GLN A 36 -2.67 -15.40 2.38
N VAL A 37 -3.35 -14.95 3.43
CA VAL A 37 -2.90 -13.85 4.29
C VAL A 37 -2.80 -14.34 5.73
N LEU A 38 -1.94 -13.69 6.52
CA LEU A 38 -1.81 -13.95 7.95
C LEU A 38 -2.24 -12.72 8.73
N VAL A 39 -3.24 -12.85 9.61
CA VAL A 39 -3.59 -11.81 10.59
C VAL A 39 -2.87 -12.07 11.90
N VAL A 40 -2.12 -11.10 12.37
CA VAL A 40 -1.41 -11.10 13.65
C VAL A 40 -2.15 -10.18 14.61
N GLY A 41 -2.91 -10.77 15.54
CA GLY A 41 -3.65 -10.06 16.60
C GLY A 41 -2.95 -10.12 17.97
N GLU A 42 -1.80 -10.79 18.06
CA GLU A 42 -1.05 -10.94 19.30
C GLU A 42 -0.65 -9.58 19.89
N THR A 43 -0.81 -9.44 21.21
CA THR A 43 -0.33 -8.28 21.95
C THR A 43 0.41 -8.72 23.22
N LEU A 44 1.50 -8.05 23.56
CA LEU A 44 2.18 -8.21 24.87
C LEU A 44 1.82 -7.08 25.85
N GLY A 45 1.21 -6.01 25.34
CA GLY A 45 0.75 -4.83 26.07
C GLY A 45 -0.78 -4.65 26.01
N PHE A 46 -1.22 -3.41 25.85
CA PHE A 46 -2.64 -3.09 25.73
C PHE A 46 -3.27 -3.84 24.55
N ARG A 47 -4.46 -4.41 24.75
CA ARG A 47 -5.25 -5.03 23.68
C ARG A 47 -6.37 -4.08 23.29
N HIS A 48 -6.37 -3.63 22.04
CA HIS A 48 -7.46 -2.85 21.49
C HIS A 48 -8.71 -3.73 21.33
N SER A 49 -9.91 -3.19 21.61
CA SER A 49 -11.17 -3.94 21.52
C SER A 49 -11.47 -4.44 20.11
N HIS A 50 -11.08 -3.64 19.11
CA HIS A 50 -11.39 -3.90 17.72
C HIS A 50 -10.60 -5.06 17.09
N ILE A 51 -9.58 -5.63 17.74
CA ILE A 51 -8.70 -6.67 17.13
C ILE A 51 -9.52 -7.90 16.68
N ASP A 52 -10.50 -8.31 17.47
CA ASP A 52 -11.41 -9.42 17.14
C ASP A 52 -12.28 -9.04 15.93
N ASP A 53 -12.81 -7.81 15.89
CA ASP A 53 -13.62 -7.31 14.77
C ASP A 53 -12.79 -7.19 13.48
N THR A 54 -11.55 -6.71 13.58
CA THR A 54 -10.57 -6.69 12.50
C THR A 54 -10.36 -8.07 11.91
N THR A 55 -10.12 -9.07 12.78
CA THR A 55 -9.86 -10.44 12.36
C THR A 55 -11.07 -11.01 11.60
N ASN A 56 -12.27 -10.85 12.17
CA ASN A 56 -13.50 -11.34 11.54
C ASN A 56 -13.81 -10.63 10.22
N ALA A 57 -13.58 -9.31 10.15
CA ALA A 57 -13.77 -8.55 8.92
C ALA A 57 -12.82 -9.00 7.82
N ILE A 58 -11.54 -9.25 8.13
CA ILE A 58 -10.56 -9.75 7.14
C ILE A 58 -10.90 -11.17 6.68
N ILE A 59 -11.39 -12.05 7.57
CA ILE A 59 -11.91 -13.37 7.19
C ILE A 59 -13.07 -13.23 6.21
N ALA A 60 -14.03 -12.34 6.50
CA ALA A 60 -15.17 -12.10 5.61
C ALA A 60 -14.74 -11.53 4.25
N LEU A 61 -13.78 -10.59 4.23
CA LEU A 61 -13.18 -10.09 3.00
C LEU A 61 -12.50 -11.22 2.21
N GLY A 62 -11.79 -12.12 2.88
CA GLY A 62 -11.17 -13.28 2.25
C GLY A 62 -12.18 -14.22 1.58
N GLU A 63 -13.29 -14.49 2.26
CA GLU A 63 -14.40 -15.28 1.71
C GLU A 63 -15.06 -14.62 0.49
N GLU A 64 -15.16 -13.29 0.47
CA GLU A 64 -15.77 -12.52 -0.63
C GLU A 64 -14.82 -12.31 -1.83
N HIS A 65 -13.52 -12.09 -1.57
CA HIS A 65 -12.53 -11.65 -2.56
C HIS A 65 -11.49 -12.73 -2.92
N GLY A 66 -11.66 -13.96 -2.44
CA GLY A 66 -10.89 -15.11 -2.91
C GLY A 66 -9.49 -15.20 -2.30
N PHE A 67 -9.37 -15.04 -0.98
CA PHE A 67 -8.14 -15.36 -0.25
C PHE A 67 -8.42 -16.03 1.10
N GLY A 68 -7.57 -16.98 1.47
CA GLY A 68 -7.63 -17.62 2.79
C GLY A 68 -6.93 -16.78 3.86
N VAL A 69 -7.37 -16.95 5.10
CA VAL A 69 -6.86 -16.21 6.26
C VAL A 69 -6.42 -17.19 7.34
N ASP A 70 -5.11 -17.22 7.62
CA ASP A 70 -4.59 -17.79 8.86
C ASP A 70 -4.54 -16.70 9.94
N VAL A 71 -4.73 -17.07 11.21
CA VAL A 71 -4.70 -16.14 12.35
C VAL A 71 -3.62 -16.55 13.33
N TRP A 72 -2.83 -15.59 13.79
CA TRP A 72 -1.92 -15.73 14.93
C TRP A 72 -2.31 -14.73 16.02
N ASP A 73 -3.04 -15.20 17.02
CA ASP A 73 -3.51 -14.43 18.16
C ASP A 73 -3.68 -15.35 19.38
N PRO A 74 -2.58 -15.93 19.90
CA PRO A 74 -2.64 -16.82 21.05
C PRO A 74 -3.02 -16.05 22.32
N PRO A 75 -3.63 -16.71 23.31
CA PRO A 75 -3.76 -16.14 24.65
C PRO A 75 -2.38 -15.86 25.24
N GLN A 76 -2.12 -14.61 25.63
CA GLN A 76 -0.81 -14.17 26.11
C GLN A 76 -0.95 -13.19 27.28
N GLY A 77 -0.45 -13.57 28.46
CA GLY A 77 -0.60 -12.78 29.68
C GLY A 77 -2.07 -12.54 30.03
N SER A 78 -2.50 -11.27 30.01
CA SER A 78 -3.92 -10.88 30.19
C SER A 78 -4.70 -10.76 28.90
N SER A 79 -4.04 -10.82 27.73
CA SER A 79 -4.72 -10.86 26.45
C SER A 79 -5.42 -12.21 26.28
N PRO A 80 -6.74 -12.24 26.06
CA PRO A 80 -7.45 -13.50 25.85
C PRO A 80 -7.08 -14.17 24.51
N GLY A 81 -6.55 -13.40 23.55
CA GLY A 81 -6.35 -13.83 22.17
C GLY A 81 -7.65 -14.34 21.53
N GLN A 82 -7.50 -15.07 20.42
CA GLN A 82 -8.59 -15.74 19.71
C GLN A 82 -8.30 -17.25 19.60
N PRO A 83 -8.38 -18.01 20.72
CA PRO A 83 -7.93 -19.41 20.78
C PRO A 83 -8.68 -20.37 19.86
N ALA A 84 -9.87 -19.99 19.36
CA ALA A 84 -10.64 -20.77 18.40
C ALA A 84 -10.15 -20.60 16.95
N LEU A 85 -9.44 -19.51 16.66
CA LEU A 85 -8.96 -19.15 15.31
C LEU A 85 -7.45 -19.29 15.18
N THR A 86 -6.71 -19.02 16.26
CA THR A 86 -5.25 -18.96 16.23
C THR A 86 -4.62 -20.29 15.79
N LEU A 87 -3.56 -20.20 14.99
CA LEU A 87 -2.70 -21.32 14.64
C LEU A 87 -2.14 -21.99 15.91
N PRO A 88 -1.86 -23.32 15.86
CA PRO A 88 -1.42 -24.08 17.04
C PRO A 88 0.01 -23.75 17.51
N SER A 89 0.79 -23.07 16.68
CA SER A 89 2.16 -22.62 16.97
C SER A 89 2.48 -21.37 16.16
N SER A 90 3.45 -20.57 16.63
CA SER A 90 3.87 -19.35 15.95
C SER A 90 4.19 -19.62 14.47
N PRO A 91 3.63 -18.84 13.52
CA PRO A 91 3.96 -18.96 12.11
C PRO A 91 5.33 -18.35 11.77
N PHE A 92 5.94 -17.58 12.68
CA PHE A 92 7.21 -16.88 12.48
C PHE A 92 8.43 -17.79 12.69
N THR A 93 8.46 -18.94 11.99
CA THR A 93 9.54 -19.92 12.10
C THR A 93 10.71 -19.60 11.17
N THR A 94 10.44 -19.47 9.87
CA THR A 94 11.44 -19.12 8.85
C THR A 94 10.81 -18.25 7.77
N ALA A 95 11.64 -17.50 7.03
CA ALA A 95 11.16 -16.73 5.87
C ALA A 95 10.49 -17.62 4.80
N ALA A 96 10.96 -18.86 4.62
CA ALA A 96 10.40 -19.82 3.68
C ALA A 96 9.02 -20.35 4.13
N ASP A 97 8.79 -20.47 5.43
CA ASP A 97 7.47 -20.86 5.94
C ASP A 97 6.46 -19.70 5.81
N LEU A 98 6.94 -18.46 5.95
CA LEU A 98 6.13 -17.25 5.79
C LEU A 98 5.82 -16.92 4.32
N SER A 99 6.63 -17.37 3.35
CA SER A 99 6.44 -17.03 1.93
C SER A 99 5.19 -17.63 1.29
N LYS A 100 4.44 -18.48 2.01
CA LYS A 100 3.10 -18.91 1.60
C LYS A 100 2.05 -17.79 1.72
N TYR A 101 2.30 -16.78 2.56
CA TYR A 101 1.41 -15.64 2.70
C TYR A 101 1.80 -14.55 1.69
N ALA A 102 0.82 -14.06 0.95
CA ALA A 102 1.02 -12.93 0.06
C ALA A 102 1.19 -11.61 0.84
N THR A 103 0.48 -11.48 1.96
CA THR A 103 0.64 -10.36 2.89
C THR A 103 0.43 -10.80 4.35
N ILE A 104 1.12 -10.13 5.28
CA ILE A 104 0.97 -10.32 6.73
C ILE A 104 0.45 -9.02 7.34
N ILE A 105 -0.65 -9.13 8.08
CA ILE A 105 -1.41 -8.01 8.63
C ILE A 105 -1.16 -7.95 10.14
N PHE A 106 -0.60 -6.84 10.63
CA PHE A 106 -0.44 -6.58 12.05
C PHE A 106 -1.64 -5.75 12.54
N ALA A 107 -2.59 -6.45 13.16
CA ALA A 107 -3.83 -5.89 13.67
C ALA A 107 -3.61 -5.23 15.04
N SER A 108 -3.04 -4.02 15.01
CA SER A 108 -2.85 -3.15 16.18
C SER A 108 -2.13 -3.80 17.37
N PRO A 109 -0.98 -4.46 17.16
CA PRO A 109 -0.19 -5.00 18.24
C PRO A 109 0.37 -3.89 19.13
N VAL A 110 0.45 -4.15 20.43
CA VAL A 110 1.20 -3.32 21.39
C VAL A 110 2.07 -4.25 22.22
N ASP A 111 3.31 -3.85 22.50
CA ASP A 111 4.25 -4.63 23.32
C ASP A 111 4.92 -3.82 24.45
N ALA A 112 4.41 -2.62 24.71
CA ALA A 112 4.89 -1.70 25.75
C ALA A 112 6.38 -1.30 25.61
N THR A 113 7.00 -1.49 24.45
CA THR A 113 8.42 -1.14 24.21
C THR A 113 8.66 0.37 24.05
N ASN A 114 7.61 1.20 24.09
CA ASN A 114 7.66 2.66 23.95
C ASN A 114 8.53 3.39 25.00
N ASN A 115 8.92 2.73 26.09
CA ASN A 115 9.90 3.24 27.05
C ASN A 115 11.36 3.08 26.59
N LEU A 116 11.59 2.44 25.43
CA LEU A 116 12.90 2.16 24.82
C LEU A 116 13.85 1.33 25.70
N ASP A 117 13.33 0.55 26.65
CA ASP A 117 14.14 -0.39 27.40
C ASP A 117 14.48 -1.60 26.52
N PRO A 118 15.76 -1.82 26.15
CA PRO A 118 16.16 -2.92 25.27
C PRO A 118 15.93 -4.30 25.88
N ASN A 119 15.68 -4.40 27.19
CA ASN A 119 15.38 -5.66 27.87
C ASN A 119 13.89 -5.98 27.93
N ARG A 120 13.02 -5.05 27.51
CA ARG A 120 11.59 -5.30 27.47
C ARG A 120 11.28 -6.30 26.36
N PRO A 121 10.54 -7.39 26.64
CA PRO A 121 10.07 -8.30 25.62
C PRO A 121 9.30 -7.53 24.55
N ARG A 122 9.55 -7.89 23.30
CA ARG A 122 8.97 -7.29 22.11
C ARG A 122 8.11 -8.32 21.38
N LEU A 123 7.17 -7.86 20.56
CA LEU A 123 6.15 -8.71 19.92
C LEU A 123 6.73 -9.96 19.27
N LEU A 124 7.75 -9.78 18.42
CA LEU A 124 8.50 -10.88 17.82
C LEU A 124 9.84 -11.02 18.54
N ASN A 125 10.24 -12.23 18.95
CA ASN A 125 11.59 -12.44 19.45
C ASN A 125 12.65 -12.36 18.32
N ASP A 126 13.93 -12.55 18.63
CA ASP A 126 15.02 -12.42 17.64
C ASP A 126 14.93 -13.41 16.47
N THR A 127 14.49 -14.64 16.73
CA THR A 127 14.33 -15.65 15.67
C THR A 127 13.12 -15.32 14.80
N GLU A 128 12.00 -14.93 15.42
CA GLU A 128 10.78 -14.56 14.72
C GLU A 128 10.96 -13.27 13.89
N LEU A 129 11.67 -12.28 14.44
CA LEU A 129 12.04 -11.08 13.70
C LEU A 129 12.93 -11.41 12.51
N ALA A 130 13.92 -12.28 12.65
CA ALA A 130 14.78 -12.67 11.53
C ALA A 130 13.98 -13.38 10.42
N ALA A 131 13.02 -14.22 10.78
CA ALA A 131 12.09 -14.83 9.82
C ALA A 131 11.25 -13.76 9.10
N PHE A 132 10.69 -12.81 9.84
CA PHE A 132 9.88 -11.73 9.28
C PHE A 132 10.69 -10.78 8.37
N GLN A 133 11.91 -10.41 8.78
CA GLN A 133 12.84 -9.64 7.95
C GLN A 133 13.17 -10.36 6.65
N GLY A 134 13.43 -11.67 6.73
CA GLY A 134 13.69 -12.49 5.54
C GLY A 134 12.47 -12.60 4.62
N TYR A 135 11.25 -12.64 5.19
CA TYR A 135 10.00 -12.62 4.43
C TYR A 135 9.83 -11.31 3.65
N ILE A 136 10.02 -10.16 4.29
CA ILE A 136 9.98 -8.85 3.63
C ILE A 136 11.02 -8.76 2.52
N ARG A 137 12.27 -9.16 2.80
CA ARG A 137 13.36 -9.22 1.80
C ARG A 137 13.09 -10.19 0.65
N GLY A 138 12.20 -11.15 0.86
CA GLY A 138 11.72 -12.10 -0.14
C GLY A 138 10.60 -11.56 -1.03
N GLY A 139 10.19 -10.30 -0.85
CA GLY A 139 9.08 -9.69 -1.59
C GLY A 139 7.72 -9.79 -0.90
N GLY A 140 7.69 -10.16 0.38
CA GLY A 140 6.44 -10.29 1.15
C GLY A 140 5.73 -8.96 1.39
N GLY A 141 4.39 -8.99 1.39
CA GLY A 141 3.54 -7.86 1.76
C GLY A 141 3.38 -7.69 3.27
N TYR A 142 3.24 -6.45 3.72
CA TYR A 142 2.95 -6.07 5.10
C TYR A 142 1.85 -5.02 5.17
N VAL A 143 0.87 -5.25 6.05
CA VAL A 143 -0.17 -4.29 6.40
C VAL A 143 -0.08 -3.97 7.89
N GLY A 144 0.17 -2.71 8.24
CA GLY A 144 0.15 -2.23 9.62
C GLY A 144 -1.13 -1.46 9.91
N LEU A 145 -1.87 -1.84 10.96
CA LEU A 145 -3.13 -1.20 11.33
C LEU A 145 -3.01 -0.51 12.68
N HIS A 146 -3.41 0.76 12.74
CA HIS A 146 -3.52 1.61 13.92
C HIS A 146 -2.32 1.47 14.87
N ALA A 147 -2.42 0.67 15.93
CA ALA A 147 -1.35 0.51 16.90
C ALA A 147 -0.12 -0.27 16.41
N ALA A 148 -0.05 -0.69 15.14
CA ALA A 148 1.14 -1.30 14.57
C ALA A 148 2.40 -0.43 14.76
N THR A 149 2.28 0.90 14.78
CA THR A 149 3.37 1.85 15.08
C THR A 149 3.68 2.03 16.58
N ASP A 150 2.90 1.42 17.48
CA ASP A 150 3.12 1.35 18.94
C ASP A 150 3.70 0.00 19.40
N SER A 151 4.43 -0.68 18.52
CA SER A 151 5.10 -1.95 18.83
C SER A 151 6.56 -1.93 18.37
N MET A 152 7.37 -2.79 18.99
CA MET A 152 8.78 -3.00 18.68
C MET A 152 9.60 -1.71 18.54
N HIS A 153 9.36 -0.71 19.41
CA HIS A 153 10.03 0.59 19.42
C HIS A 153 11.55 0.50 19.58
N THR A 154 12.07 -0.63 20.09
CA THR A 154 13.49 -0.94 20.24
C THR A 154 14.12 -1.56 19.00
N VAL A 155 13.35 -1.76 17.92
CA VAL A 155 13.77 -2.34 16.64
C VAL A 155 13.68 -1.27 15.55
N PRO A 156 14.78 -0.53 15.27
CA PRO A 156 14.77 0.53 14.25
C PRO A 156 14.23 0.06 12.89
N TRP A 157 14.66 -1.12 12.44
CA TRP A 157 14.20 -1.73 11.18
C TRP A 157 12.67 -1.85 11.10
N TYR A 158 11.98 -2.16 12.20
CA TYR A 158 10.52 -2.25 12.19
C TYR A 158 9.85 -0.87 12.11
N SER A 159 10.47 0.14 12.73
CA SER A 159 9.99 1.52 12.62
C SER A 159 10.18 2.06 11.19
N GLU A 160 11.25 1.66 10.52
CA GLU A 160 11.47 1.94 9.08
C GLU A 160 10.40 1.24 8.22
N LEU A 161 10.14 -0.06 8.44
CA LEU A 161 9.10 -0.82 7.73
C LEU A 161 7.69 -0.22 7.89
N THR A 162 7.34 0.22 9.11
CA THR A 162 5.99 0.71 9.40
C THR A 162 5.72 2.13 8.93
N GLY A 163 6.75 2.97 8.80
CA GLY A 163 6.56 4.35 8.36
C GLY A 163 7.80 5.22 8.40
N GLY A 164 8.93 4.75 7.86
CA GLY A 164 10.12 5.59 7.74
C GLY A 164 10.65 6.13 9.08
N SER A 165 10.58 5.31 10.13
CA SER A 165 10.90 5.66 11.52
C SER A 165 9.86 6.48 12.30
N ALA A 166 8.69 6.76 11.71
CA ALA A 166 7.55 7.31 12.45
C ALA A 166 6.94 6.25 13.39
N ARG A 167 7.06 6.49 14.69
CA ARG A 167 6.47 5.64 15.75
C ARG A 167 5.33 6.37 16.43
N PHE A 168 4.43 5.63 17.06
CA PHE A 168 3.43 6.21 17.95
C PHE A 168 4.08 7.08 19.03
N ARG A 169 3.52 8.26 19.26
CA ARG A 169 3.93 9.17 20.33
C ARG A 169 2.85 9.33 21.39
N ASN A 170 1.66 9.71 20.96
CA ASN A 170 0.47 9.91 21.78
C ASN A 170 -0.75 10.14 20.87
N HIS A 171 -1.94 10.27 21.46
CA HIS A 171 -3.15 10.68 20.77
C HIS A 171 -3.98 11.59 21.70
N PRO A 172 -4.86 12.46 21.18
CA PRO A 172 -5.87 13.14 21.98
C PRO A 172 -7.04 12.18 22.29
N ALA A 173 -8.09 12.68 22.95
CA ALA A 173 -9.34 11.92 23.07
C ALA A 173 -9.93 11.62 21.68
N GLN A 174 -10.60 10.48 21.55
CA GLN A 174 -11.36 10.12 20.36
C GLN A 174 -12.33 11.23 19.98
N GLN A 175 -12.32 11.61 18.71
CA GLN A 175 -13.11 12.73 18.20
C GLN A 175 -13.25 12.65 16.69
N THR A 176 -14.16 13.45 16.13
CA THR A 176 -14.30 13.55 14.68
C THR A 176 -13.19 14.41 14.09
N ALA A 177 -12.59 13.95 12.99
CA ALA A 177 -11.63 14.70 12.19
C ALA A 177 -11.88 14.42 10.70
N THR A 178 -11.27 15.25 9.83
CA THR A 178 -11.31 15.06 8.37
C THR A 178 -10.01 14.48 7.87
N MET A 179 -10.08 13.30 7.26
CA MET A 179 -9.02 12.70 6.46
C MET A 179 -9.07 13.29 5.04
N ARG A 180 -7.91 13.63 4.48
CA ARG A 180 -7.73 14.19 3.14
C ARG A 180 -7.01 13.15 2.27
N VAL A 181 -7.64 12.72 1.19
CA VAL A 181 -6.99 11.79 0.25
C VAL A 181 -5.96 12.58 -0.56
N GLU A 182 -4.70 12.20 -0.46
CA GLU A 182 -3.59 12.82 -1.20
C GLU A 182 -3.22 12.04 -2.45
N SER A 183 -3.36 10.71 -2.44
CA SER A 183 -3.03 9.87 -3.59
C SER A 183 -4.30 9.19 -4.12
N PRO A 184 -5.14 9.85 -4.94
CA PRO A 184 -6.43 9.31 -5.38
C PRO A 184 -6.30 8.18 -6.43
N GLY A 185 -5.11 7.97 -6.99
CA GLY A 185 -4.85 6.90 -7.97
C GLY A 185 -4.46 5.56 -7.36
N HIS A 186 -4.19 5.48 -6.05
CA HIS A 186 -3.82 4.23 -5.40
C HIS A 186 -5.05 3.32 -5.20
N PRO A 187 -4.96 2.00 -5.42
CA PRO A 187 -6.13 1.11 -5.36
C PRO A 187 -6.90 1.21 -4.04
N SER A 188 -6.21 1.41 -2.92
CA SER A 188 -6.84 1.59 -1.61
C SER A 188 -7.59 2.92 -1.44
N THR A 189 -7.42 3.91 -2.30
CA THR A 189 -7.98 5.26 -2.11
C THR A 189 -8.88 5.73 -3.25
N THR A 190 -8.89 5.04 -4.40
CA THR A 190 -9.71 5.42 -5.58
C THR A 190 -11.21 5.56 -5.29
N MET A 191 -11.74 4.76 -4.35
CA MET A 191 -13.15 4.76 -3.94
C MET A 191 -13.47 5.85 -2.90
N LEU A 192 -12.46 6.43 -2.25
CA LEU A 192 -12.65 7.35 -1.13
C LEU A 192 -13.05 8.75 -1.62
N PRO A 193 -13.89 9.47 -0.86
CA PRO A 193 -14.09 10.89 -1.11
C PRO A 193 -12.81 11.66 -0.78
N ALA A 194 -12.53 12.73 -1.53
CA ALA A 194 -11.35 13.58 -1.30
C ALA A 194 -11.24 14.14 0.13
N ALA A 195 -12.38 14.35 0.80
CA ALA A 195 -12.47 14.65 2.22
C ALA A 195 -13.39 13.64 2.91
N TRP A 196 -12.83 12.88 3.86
CA TRP A 196 -13.51 11.80 4.54
C TRP A 196 -13.55 12.07 6.05
N GLN A 197 -14.75 12.39 6.56
CA GLN A 197 -14.94 12.63 7.99
C GLN A 197 -15.21 11.32 8.73
N ARG A 198 -14.46 11.09 9.80
CA ARG A 198 -14.58 9.89 10.65
C ARG A 198 -14.46 10.27 12.12
N PHE A 199 -15.01 9.44 13.01
CA PHE A 199 -14.76 9.49 14.45
C PHE A 199 -13.80 8.36 14.80
N ASP A 200 -12.63 8.70 15.35
CA ASP A 200 -11.59 7.71 15.65
C ASP A 200 -10.60 8.25 16.70
N GLU A 201 -9.59 7.45 17.03
CA GLU A 201 -8.43 7.83 17.83
C GLU A 201 -7.24 8.21 16.94
N TRP A 202 -6.88 9.49 16.94
CA TRP A 202 -5.90 10.03 15.99
C TRP A 202 -4.48 10.03 16.53
N TYR A 203 -3.62 9.18 15.98
CA TYR A 203 -2.23 9.04 16.40
C TYR A 203 -1.38 10.23 15.95
N ASN A 204 -0.62 10.77 16.89
CA ASN A 204 0.53 11.62 16.61
C ASN A 204 1.79 10.76 16.60
N PHE A 205 2.74 11.14 15.75
CA PHE A 205 3.95 10.36 15.53
C PHE A 205 5.20 11.05 16.09
N THR A 206 6.28 10.28 16.27
CA THR A 206 7.57 10.82 16.72
C THR A 206 8.30 11.61 15.64
N ALA A 207 7.97 11.36 14.37
CA ALA A 207 8.51 12.02 13.19
C ALA A 207 7.43 12.04 12.10
N ASN A 208 7.55 12.96 11.15
CA ASN A 208 6.71 12.96 9.96
C ASN A 208 7.30 11.96 8.94
N PRO A 209 6.54 10.96 8.47
CA PRO A 209 7.07 9.92 7.59
C PRO A 209 7.26 10.35 6.12
N ARG A 210 6.72 11.50 5.71
CA ARG A 210 6.59 11.91 4.29
C ARG A 210 7.87 11.82 3.47
N GLU A 211 9.02 12.13 4.04
CA GLU A 211 10.32 12.05 3.32
C GLU A 211 10.74 10.60 2.98
N SER A 212 10.12 9.61 3.61
CA SER A 212 10.47 8.18 3.46
C SER A 212 9.37 7.35 2.80
N VAL A 213 8.13 7.83 2.75
CA VAL A 213 6.97 7.04 2.35
C VAL A 213 6.10 7.77 1.33
N HIS A 214 5.32 7.01 0.58
CA HIS A 214 4.26 7.53 -0.26
C HIS A 214 3.00 7.78 0.57
N VAL A 215 2.69 9.05 0.83
CA VAL A 215 1.51 9.42 1.63
C VAL A 215 0.23 9.20 0.83
N LEU A 216 -0.71 8.44 1.40
CA LEU A 216 -2.02 8.16 0.81
C LEU A 216 -3.08 9.10 1.33
N ILE A 217 -3.06 9.35 2.64
CA ILE A 217 -4.05 10.16 3.36
C ILE A 217 -3.35 11.00 4.45
N THR A 218 -3.70 12.28 4.53
CA THR A 218 -3.36 13.16 5.67
C THR A 218 -4.56 13.44 6.56
N LEU A 219 -4.30 13.80 7.81
CA LEU A 219 -5.31 14.23 8.77
C LEU A 219 -5.32 15.75 8.90
N ASP A 220 -6.49 16.37 8.73
CA ASP A 220 -6.65 17.82 8.79
C ASP A 220 -6.77 18.29 10.26
N GLU A 221 -5.66 18.67 10.87
CA GLU A 221 -5.59 19.19 12.25
C GLU A 221 -6.40 20.46 12.49
N SER A 222 -6.88 21.16 11.45
CA SER A 222 -7.79 22.30 11.63
C SER A 222 -9.22 21.88 11.99
N THR A 223 -9.55 20.59 11.85
CA THR A 223 -10.90 20.06 12.02
C THR A 223 -11.14 19.39 13.39
N TYR A 224 -10.09 19.25 14.20
CA TYR A 224 -10.16 18.62 15.52
C TYR A 224 -9.12 19.22 16.48
N ASN A 225 -9.05 18.75 17.72
CA ASN A 225 -8.02 19.12 18.68
C ASN A 225 -6.93 18.04 18.76
N PRO A 226 -5.73 18.23 18.15
CA PRO A 226 -4.65 17.24 18.14
C PRO A 226 -3.92 17.08 19.49
N GLY A 227 -4.20 17.96 20.46
CA GLY A 227 -3.55 17.94 21.76
C GLY A 227 -2.07 18.34 21.69
N SER A 228 -1.28 17.90 22.67
CA SER A 228 0.14 18.29 22.82
C SER A 228 1.10 17.60 21.84
N GLY A 229 0.60 16.64 21.06
CA GLY A 229 1.39 15.87 20.10
C GLY A 229 1.26 16.34 18.65
N ALA A 230 0.51 17.41 18.39
CA ALA A 230 0.22 17.93 17.06
C ALA A 230 1.41 17.85 16.08
N MET A 231 1.16 17.27 14.92
CA MET A 231 2.06 17.17 13.77
C MET A 231 2.05 18.48 12.96
N GLY A 232 1.00 19.29 13.06
CA GLY A 232 0.89 20.61 12.47
C GLY A 232 0.21 20.60 11.10
N ALA A 233 0.74 21.38 10.16
CA ALA A 233 0.13 21.55 8.84
C ALA A 233 0.17 20.28 7.97
N ASP A 234 1.07 19.35 8.31
CA ASP A 234 1.24 18.09 7.60
C ASP A 234 1.22 16.93 8.60
N HIS A 235 0.18 16.10 8.50
CA HIS A 235 -0.05 14.95 9.38
C HIS A 235 -0.40 13.73 8.53
N PRO A 236 0.59 13.03 7.94
CA PRO A 236 0.33 11.75 7.28
C PRO A 236 -0.29 10.74 8.24
N LEU A 237 -1.37 10.08 7.81
CA LEU A 237 -2.12 9.12 8.63
C LEU A 237 -2.16 7.73 7.98
N ALA A 238 -2.23 7.67 6.65
CA ALA A 238 -2.09 6.43 5.89
C ALA A 238 -1.04 6.61 4.79
N TRP A 239 -0.23 5.58 4.57
CA TRP A 239 0.87 5.61 3.61
C TRP A 239 1.24 4.21 3.14
N CYS A 240 2.04 4.15 2.07
CA CYS A 240 2.64 2.94 1.57
C CYS A 240 4.11 3.18 1.18
N GLN A 241 4.88 2.11 1.08
CA GLN A 241 6.27 2.16 0.63
C GLN A 241 6.75 0.80 0.13
N ASN A 242 7.70 0.82 -0.79
CA ASN A 242 8.54 -0.33 -1.09
C ASN A 242 9.68 -0.38 -0.06
N PHE A 243 9.84 -1.48 0.66
CA PHE A 243 10.81 -1.57 1.76
C PHE A 243 11.59 -2.88 1.71
N GLU A 244 12.91 -2.79 1.52
CA GLU A 244 13.84 -3.93 1.36
C GLU A 244 13.35 -5.01 0.37
N GLY A 245 12.60 -4.63 -0.67
CA GLY A 245 12.05 -5.53 -1.69
C GLY A 245 10.61 -5.98 -1.45
N GLY A 246 10.06 -5.78 -0.25
CA GLY A 246 8.66 -6.02 0.07
C GLY A 246 7.78 -4.77 -0.10
N ARG A 247 6.47 -4.93 0.08
CA ARG A 247 5.47 -3.87 0.03
C ARG A 247 4.88 -3.63 1.41
N SER A 248 4.93 -2.40 1.90
CA SER A 248 4.37 -2.00 3.18
C SER A 248 3.24 -1.01 2.97
N TRP A 249 2.11 -1.24 3.63
CA TRP A 249 0.97 -0.34 3.69
C TRP A 249 0.56 -0.13 5.15
N TYR A 250 0.25 1.10 5.52
CA TYR A 250 -0.14 1.45 6.88
C TYR A 250 -1.36 2.37 6.88
N GLU A 251 -2.27 2.14 7.82
CA GLU A 251 -3.41 3.01 8.14
C GLU A 251 -3.47 3.24 9.65
N GLY A 252 -3.42 4.52 10.07
CA GLY A 252 -3.45 4.93 11.47
C GLY A 252 -4.85 5.02 12.09
N ALA A 253 -5.91 5.06 11.29
CA ALA A 253 -7.30 4.95 11.74
C ALA A 253 -7.70 3.49 12.01
N GLY A 254 -8.90 3.27 12.55
CA GLY A 254 -9.44 1.93 12.81
C GLY A 254 -9.46 1.51 14.27
N HIS A 255 -9.28 2.43 15.23
CA HIS A 255 -9.37 2.15 16.66
C HIS A 255 -10.78 1.69 17.07
N THR A 256 -11.80 2.29 16.45
CA THR A 256 -13.18 2.03 16.85
C THR A 256 -13.69 0.73 16.24
N ASP A 257 -14.38 -0.08 17.05
CA ASP A 257 -15.05 -1.31 16.61
C ASP A 257 -15.96 -1.04 15.38
N ALA A 258 -16.59 0.15 15.33
CA ALA A 258 -17.46 0.57 14.22
C ALA A 258 -16.74 0.63 12.87
N SER A 259 -15.44 0.95 12.83
CA SER A 259 -14.65 0.98 11.58
C SER A 259 -14.67 -0.37 10.85
N TRP A 260 -14.70 -1.49 11.59
CA TRP A 260 -14.67 -2.84 11.04
C TRP A 260 -16.03 -3.36 10.57
N SER A 261 -17.01 -2.48 10.49
CA SER A 261 -18.32 -2.71 9.86
C SER A 261 -18.68 -1.62 8.84
N ASP A 262 -17.82 -0.61 8.66
CA ASP A 262 -18.00 0.47 7.69
C ASP A 262 -17.53 0.00 6.32
N PRO A 263 -18.41 -0.13 5.31
CA PRO A 263 -18.04 -0.64 4.00
C PRO A 263 -16.91 0.14 3.34
N LEU A 264 -16.87 1.46 3.50
CA LEU A 264 -15.87 2.30 2.86
C LEU A 264 -14.49 2.15 3.51
N PHE A 265 -14.46 1.91 4.83
CA PHE A 265 -13.21 1.59 5.55
C PHE A 265 -12.71 0.19 5.20
N LEU A 266 -13.62 -0.78 5.09
CA LEU A 266 -13.27 -2.15 4.68
C LEU A 266 -12.74 -2.19 3.23
N GLU A 267 -13.32 -1.43 2.30
CA GLU A 267 -12.82 -1.31 0.92
C GLU A 267 -11.43 -0.67 0.87
N HIS A 268 -11.17 0.35 1.71
CA HIS A 268 -9.85 0.96 1.87
C HIS A 268 -8.80 -0.06 2.33
N VAL A 269 -9.11 -0.81 3.40
CA VAL A 269 -8.23 -1.85 3.94
C VAL A 269 -8.01 -2.97 2.93
N LEU A 270 -9.06 -3.42 2.23
CA LEU A 270 -8.96 -4.43 1.18
C LEU A 270 -7.99 -3.99 0.07
N GLY A 271 -8.11 -2.75 -0.42
CA GLY A 271 -7.19 -2.25 -1.45
C GLY A 271 -5.73 -2.20 -0.97
N GLY A 272 -5.49 -1.97 0.32
CA GLY A 272 -4.14 -2.08 0.93
C GLY A 272 -3.64 -3.53 1.00
N ILE A 273 -4.52 -4.46 1.39
CA ILE A 273 -4.23 -5.91 1.41
C ILE A 273 -3.89 -6.40 0.00
N GLU A 274 -4.72 -6.11 -1.00
CA GLU A 274 -4.52 -6.56 -2.38
C GLU A 274 -3.27 -5.94 -3.01
N TRP A 275 -2.98 -4.66 -2.72
CA TRP A 275 -1.79 -4.00 -3.25
C TRP A 275 -0.51 -4.60 -2.65
N THR A 276 -0.47 -4.83 -1.34
CA THR A 276 0.69 -5.47 -0.68
C THR A 276 0.85 -6.93 -1.08
N ALA A 277 -0.26 -7.62 -1.39
CA ALA A 277 -0.26 -8.99 -1.93
C ALA A 277 0.12 -9.07 -3.42
N GLY A 278 0.33 -7.93 -4.10
CA GLY A 278 0.66 -7.86 -5.52
C GLY A 278 -0.48 -8.28 -6.46
N LYS A 279 -1.73 -8.19 -5.99
CA LYS A 279 -2.94 -8.56 -6.75
C LYS A 279 -3.49 -7.39 -7.55
N VAL A 280 -3.22 -6.17 -7.11
CA VAL A 280 -3.53 -4.93 -7.80
C VAL A 280 -2.30 -4.02 -7.86
N THR A 281 -2.27 -3.15 -8.86
CA THR A 281 -1.25 -2.12 -9.05
C THR A 281 -1.95 -0.76 -9.16
N GLY A 282 -1.25 0.31 -8.84
CA GLY A 282 -1.75 1.68 -8.99
C GLY A 282 -1.07 2.63 -8.00
N GLY A 283 -1.36 3.93 -8.15
CA GLY A 283 -0.78 4.97 -7.30
C GLY A 283 0.72 5.14 -7.50
N GLY A 284 1.25 4.79 -8.68
CA GLY A 284 2.68 4.80 -8.96
C GLY A 284 3.47 3.82 -8.10
N ASP A 285 2.85 2.68 -7.78
CA ASP A 285 3.42 1.58 -6.98
C ASP A 285 4.14 2.04 -5.69
N CYS A 286 3.66 3.16 -5.11
CA CYS A 286 4.20 3.79 -3.92
C CYS A 286 5.69 4.15 -4.01
N VAL A 287 6.18 4.46 -5.21
CA VAL A 287 7.54 4.93 -5.46
C VAL A 287 7.69 6.39 -5.04
N THR A 288 8.81 6.71 -4.38
CA THR A 288 9.14 8.07 -3.97
C THR A 288 10.30 8.64 -4.81
N PHE A 289 10.42 9.97 -4.89
CA PHE A 289 11.57 10.61 -5.53
C PHE A 289 12.89 10.16 -4.91
N ASN A 290 12.94 10.11 -3.58
CA ASN A 290 14.09 9.62 -2.80
C ASN A 290 14.50 8.17 -3.16
N GLU A 291 13.53 7.26 -3.36
CA GLU A 291 13.81 5.89 -3.84
C GLU A 291 14.52 5.91 -5.20
N VAL A 292 14.02 6.72 -6.14
CA VAL A 292 14.60 6.84 -7.49
C VAL A 292 15.99 7.49 -7.45
N ASP A 293 16.19 8.52 -6.63
CA ASP A 293 17.49 9.17 -6.46
C ASP A 293 18.56 8.23 -5.89
N GLY A 294 18.17 7.35 -4.97
CA GLY A 294 19.04 6.29 -4.46
C GLY A 294 19.52 5.37 -5.59
N ILE A 295 18.61 4.92 -6.45
CA ILE A 295 18.94 4.06 -7.61
C ILE A 295 19.88 4.80 -8.58
N VAL A 296 19.59 6.06 -8.89
CA VAL A 296 20.44 6.87 -9.79
C VAL A 296 21.85 7.05 -9.22
N THR A 297 21.95 7.29 -7.91
CA THR A 297 23.23 7.44 -7.21
C THR A 297 24.09 6.19 -7.29
N ASP A 298 23.50 5.01 -7.07
CA ASP A 298 24.19 3.73 -7.15
C ASP A 298 24.72 3.44 -8.56
N LEU A 299 23.92 3.75 -9.60
CA LEU A 299 24.27 3.53 -11.00
C LEU A 299 25.34 4.51 -11.53
N ALA A 300 25.52 5.68 -10.90
CA ALA A 300 26.46 6.70 -11.34
C ALA A 300 27.93 6.21 -11.32
N GLY A 301 28.26 5.28 -10.42
CA GLY A 301 29.61 4.78 -10.20
C GLY A 301 30.18 3.87 -11.31
N ASP A 302 29.34 3.40 -12.24
CA ASP A 302 29.70 2.31 -13.15
C ASP A 302 30.57 2.75 -14.35
N SER A 303 30.41 3.98 -14.81
CA SER A 303 31.22 4.53 -15.90
C SER A 303 31.09 6.05 -16.00
N LYS A 304 32.05 6.73 -16.65
CA LYS A 304 31.93 8.17 -16.95
C LYS A 304 30.68 8.54 -17.75
N LYS A 305 30.20 7.62 -18.58
CA LYS A 305 28.95 7.80 -19.32
C LYS A 305 27.77 7.79 -18.35
N ASN A 306 27.74 6.83 -17.43
CA ASN A 306 26.69 6.71 -16.42
C ASN A 306 26.73 7.88 -15.44
N GLU A 307 27.90 8.34 -15.01
CA GLU A 307 28.06 9.53 -14.18
C GLU A 307 27.40 10.77 -14.81
N GLN A 308 27.63 11.00 -16.12
CA GLN A 308 26.99 12.11 -16.83
C GLN A 308 25.47 11.92 -16.97
N LEU A 309 25.03 10.72 -17.35
CA LEU A 309 23.60 10.45 -17.52
C LEU A 309 22.84 10.52 -16.19
N ALA A 310 23.42 10.00 -15.11
CA ALA A 310 22.89 10.08 -13.77
C ALA A 310 22.74 11.54 -13.34
N GLY A 311 23.77 12.38 -13.54
CA GLY A 311 23.67 13.80 -13.24
C GLY A 311 22.57 14.53 -14.01
N ASP A 312 22.36 14.18 -15.28
CA ASP A 312 21.25 14.72 -16.07
C ASP A 312 19.87 14.22 -15.55
N VAL A 313 19.76 12.93 -15.19
CA VAL A 313 18.52 12.36 -14.63
C VAL A 313 18.19 12.98 -13.28
N THR A 314 19.15 13.09 -12.36
CA THR A 314 18.98 13.75 -11.05
C THR A 314 18.48 15.18 -11.21
N ALA A 315 19.06 15.97 -12.14
CA ALA A 315 18.59 17.33 -12.36
C ALA A 315 17.13 17.41 -12.83
N TYR A 316 16.66 16.42 -13.60
CA TYR A 316 15.25 16.32 -13.96
C TYR A 316 14.39 15.88 -12.77
N LEU A 317 14.83 14.91 -11.96
CA LEU A 317 14.12 14.46 -10.77
C LEU A 317 13.96 15.62 -9.77
N ASP A 318 15.03 16.35 -9.44
CA ASP A 318 14.99 17.54 -8.56
C ASP A 318 13.96 18.57 -9.04
N THR A 319 13.92 18.83 -10.36
CA THR A 319 13.00 19.80 -10.94
C THR A 319 11.55 19.30 -10.92
N ALA A 320 11.35 18.00 -11.13
CA ALA A 320 10.03 17.38 -11.06
C ALA A 320 9.49 17.32 -9.63
N GLU A 321 10.32 16.96 -8.66
CA GLU A 321 9.98 16.93 -7.24
C GLU A 321 9.57 18.33 -6.76
N ALA A 322 10.38 19.36 -7.07
CA ALA A 322 10.06 20.74 -6.73
C ALA A 322 8.73 21.23 -7.33
N ALA A 323 8.37 20.75 -8.54
CA ALA A 323 7.08 21.05 -9.15
C ALA A 323 5.94 20.30 -8.45
N ALA A 324 6.13 19.02 -8.12
CA ALA A 324 5.16 18.19 -7.40
C ALA A 324 4.86 18.76 -6.00
N ASP A 325 5.90 19.15 -5.25
CA ASP A 325 5.79 19.79 -3.93
C ASP A 325 5.04 21.13 -3.98
N ALA A 326 5.14 21.84 -5.10
CA ALA A 326 4.40 23.07 -5.34
C ALA A 326 2.93 22.83 -5.80
N GLY A 327 2.52 21.57 -5.98
CA GLY A 327 1.22 21.17 -6.52
C GLY A 327 1.10 21.34 -8.05
N ASP A 328 2.21 21.57 -8.76
CA ASP A 328 2.25 21.63 -10.22
C ASP A 328 2.52 20.24 -10.82
N HIS A 329 1.57 19.32 -10.65
CA HIS A 329 1.67 17.94 -11.12
C HIS A 329 1.80 17.84 -12.65
N SER A 330 1.19 18.77 -13.39
CA SER A 330 1.35 18.86 -14.85
C SER A 330 2.78 19.25 -15.24
N GLY A 331 3.39 20.20 -14.53
CA GLY A 331 4.78 20.57 -14.69
C GLY A 331 5.72 19.42 -14.33
N ALA A 332 5.49 18.76 -13.20
CA ALA A 332 6.24 17.58 -12.76
C ALA A 332 6.23 16.47 -13.82
N LEU A 333 5.06 16.16 -14.38
CA LEU A 333 4.88 15.15 -15.42
C LEU A 333 5.73 15.43 -16.67
N LEU A 334 5.73 16.68 -17.15
CA LEU A 334 6.52 17.08 -18.32
C LEU A 334 8.03 16.85 -18.10
N VAL A 335 8.51 17.09 -16.88
CA VAL A 335 9.91 16.92 -16.51
C VAL A 335 10.25 15.44 -16.30
N LEU A 336 9.37 14.67 -15.64
CA LEU A 336 9.54 13.22 -15.47
C LEU A 336 9.64 12.48 -16.80
N GLN A 337 8.88 12.89 -17.82
CA GLN A 337 9.00 12.33 -19.18
C GLN A 337 10.40 12.55 -19.78
N GLN A 338 11.07 13.67 -19.43
CA GLN A 338 12.45 13.94 -19.83
C GLN A 338 13.43 13.05 -19.06
N ALA A 339 13.24 12.91 -17.74
CA ALA A 339 14.01 11.99 -16.90
C ALA A 339 13.92 10.55 -17.43
N TRP A 340 12.70 10.09 -17.73
CA TRP A 340 12.41 8.75 -18.23
C TRP A 340 13.10 8.46 -19.57
N ALA A 341 12.97 9.38 -20.53
CA ALA A 341 13.65 9.26 -21.82
C ALA A 341 15.18 9.22 -21.67
N LYS A 342 15.72 9.98 -20.71
CA LYS A 342 17.15 10.03 -20.42
C LYS A 342 17.66 8.74 -19.73
N ALA A 343 16.88 8.18 -18.82
CA ALA A 343 17.21 6.99 -18.05
C ALA A 343 17.46 5.74 -18.92
N HIS A 344 16.78 5.62 -20.08
CA HIS A 344 17.04 4.57 -21.06
C HIS A 344 18.50 4.53 -21.55
N GLY A 345 19.22 5.65 -21.47
CA GLY A 345 20.65 5.72 -21.82
C GLY A 345 21.55 4.98 -20.83
N ILE A 346 21.11 4.79 -19.58
CA ILE A 346 21.82 4.09 -18.50
C ILE A 346 21.67 2.56 -18.66
N GLN A 347 20.61 2.10 -19.33
CA GLN A 347 20.30 0.69 -19.59
C GLN A 347 20.02 -0.12 -18.32
N ASP A 348 19.37 0.52 -17.35
CA ASP A 348 18.86 -0.14 -16.16
C ASP A 348 17.32 -0.16 -16.19
N ASP A 349 16.74 -1.36 -16.26
CA ASP A 349 15.29 -1.54 -16.40
C ASP A 349 14.55 -1.15 -15.10
N VAL A 350 15.20 -1.26 -13.94
CA VAL A 350 14.60 -0.90 -12.65
C VAL A 350 14.42 0.61 -12.56
N LEU A 351 15.45 1.39 -12.88
CA LEU A 351 15.38 2.85 -12.92
C LEU A 351 14.29 3.33 -13.88
N VAL A 352 14.24 2.76 -15.08
CA VAL A 352 13.23 3.14 -16.10
C VAL A 352 11.81 2.83 -15.61
N ALA A 353 11.60 1.68 -14.97
CA ALA A 353 10.31 1.31 -14.39
C ALA A 353 9.92 2.28 -13.25
N LYS A 354 10.83 2.57 -12.33
CA LYS A 354 10.56 3.43 -11.17
C LYS A 354 10.27 4.89 -11.56
N ILE A 355 10.90 5.41 -12.62
CA ILE A 355 10.50 6.72 -13.15
C ILE A 355 9.12 6.67 -13.81
N ALA A 356 8.75 5.54 -14.45
CA ALA A 356 7.40 5.37 -15.01
C ALA A 356 6.33 5.32 -13.90
N ASP A 357 6.65 4.72 -12.76
CA ASP A 357 5.79 4.71 -11.57
C ASP A 357 5.57 6.14 -11.03
N LEU A 358 6.63 6.96 -10.93
CA LEU A 358 6.50 8.40 -10.59
C LEU A 358 5.61 9.15 -11.60
N ILE A 359 5.72 8.84 -12.89
CA ILE A 359 4.86 9.41 -13.95
C ILE A 359 3.40 9.05 -13.68
N GLU A 360 3.09 7.78 -13.46
CA GLU A 360 1.73 7.31 -13.16
C GLU A 360 1.14 8.04 -11.95
N TRP A 361 1.93 8.19 -10.89
CA TRP A 361 1.51 8.92 -9.69
C TRP A 361 1.14 10.37 -10.01
N GLN A 362 2.02 11.11 -10.71
CA GLN A 362 1.75 12.51 -11.04
C GLN A 362 0.62 12.67 -12.07
N GLU A 363 0.40 11.70 -12.96
CA GLU A 363 -0.76 11.67 -13.86
C GLU A 363 -2.08 11.59 -13.08
N ALA A 364 -2.15 10.72 -12.07
CA ALA A 364 -3.34 10.59 -11.23
C ALA A 364 -3.64 11.89 -10.46
N LEU A 365 -2.60 12.57 -9.94
CA LEU A 365 -2.75 13.84 -9.24
C LEU A 365 -3.16 14.99 -10.16
N ALA A 366 -2.62 15.04 -11.38
CA ALA A 366 -2.98 16.07 -12.35
C ALA A 366 -4.43 15.95 -12.85
N ALA A 367 -5.04 14.76 -12.72
CA ALA A 367 -6.41 14.48 -13.14
C ALA A 367 -7.47 14.70 -12.05
N ALA A 368 -7.06 14.79 -10.78
CA ALA A 368 -7.92 15.03 -9.62
C ALA A 368 -8.23 16.52 -9.43
#